data_AF-Q5DAX6-F1
#
_entry.id   AF-Q5DAX6-F1
#
_cell.length_a   1.000
_cell.length_b   1.000
_cell.length_c   1.000
_cell.angle_alpha   90.00
_cell.angle_beta   90.00
_cell.angle_gamma   90.00
#
_symmetry.space_group_name_H-M   'P 1'
#
loop_
_entity.id
_entity.type
_entity.pdbx_description
1 polymer ?
#
loop_
_entity_poly.entity_id
_entity_poly.type
_entity_poly.pdbx_seq_one_letter_code
_entity_poly.pdbx_strand_id
1 'polypeptide(L)'
;MNSDSDVECSLSGYLYAIKKILSWKIPTLILGGGGYNFPDTARLWTKITALTIEEVKGKKITLSSEIPEHSYFSRYGPDFELDINYFPHKNHNKSVDNSIKKHHHRLLEQLCNYADLNKIVYDYDMVCKLYNLTDNT
;
A
#
# COMPACT_ATOMS: atom_id res chain seq x y z
N MET A 1 11.66 14.56 -26.93
CA MET A 1 12.36 13.93 -25.80
C MET A 1 11.37 13.90 -24.65
N ASN A 2 10.56 12.85 -24.60
CA ASN A 2 9.59 12.65 -23.51
C ASN A 2 10.34 11.96 -22.38
N SER A 3 10.45 12.62 -21.23
CA SER A 3 11.04 12.08 -20.00
C SER A 3 9.97 11.83 -18.95
N ASP A 4 8.82 11.30 -19.38
CA ASP A 4 7.68 10.96 -18.53
C ASP A 4 7.54 9.44 -18.28
N SER A 5 8.64 8.67 -18.36
CA SER A 5 8.57 7.20 -18.36
C SER A 5 9.39 6.48 -17.28
N ASP A 6 9.75 7.11 -16.16
CA ASP A 6 10.56 6.43 -15.12
C ASP A 6 10.20 6.73 -13.64
N VAL A 7 8.99 7.22 -13.33
CA VAL A 7 8.55 7.43 -11.92
C VAL A 7 7.61 6.32 -11.42
N GLU A 8 7.44 5.25 -12.17
CA GLU A 8 6.51 4.15 -11.83
C GLU A 8 7.22 2.95 -11.17
N CYS A 9 8.31 3.20 -10.44
CA CYS A 9 8.99 2.16 -9.67
C CYS A 9 8.72 2.31 -8.17
N SER A 10 7.78 1.49 -7.69
CA SER A 10 7.51 1.16 -6.29
C SER A 10 6.83 2.25 -5.44
N LEU A 11 5.53 2.49 -5.70
CA LEU A 11 4.66 2.94 -4.61
C LEU A 11 4.75 1.88 -3.50
N SER A 12 5.31 2.26 -2.35
CA SER A 12 5.38 1.39 -1.17
C SER A 12 4.06 0.65 -0.98
N GLY A 13 4.10 -0.67 -0.76
CA GLY A 13 2.88 -1.48 -0.61
C GLY A 13 1.93 -0.94 0.47
N TYR A 14 2.48 -0.29 1.50
CA TYR A 14 1.72 0.44 2.52
C TYR A 14 0.92 1.61 1.94
N LEU A 15 1.56 2.46 1.13
CA LEU A 15 0.90 3.62 0.50
C LEU A 15 -0.18 3.16 -0.49
N TYR A 16 0.07 2.08 -1.24
CA TYR A 16 -0.95 1.49 -2.12
C TYR A 16 -2.19 1.03 -1.33
N ALA A 17 -1.99 0.27 -0.24
CA ALA A 17 -3.08 -0.23 0.59
C ALA A 17 -3.89 0.91 1.22
N ILE A 18 -3.20 1.90 1.80
CA ILE A 18 -3.84 3.05 2.45
C ILE A 18 -4.61 3.90 1.44
N LYS A 19 -4.02 4.20 0.27
CA LYS A 19 -4.71 4.91 -0.81
C LYS A 19 -6.00 4.20 -1.22
N LYS A 20 -5.96 2.87 -1.35
CA LYS A 20 -7.13 2.07 -1.71
C LYS A 20 -8.20 2.04 -0.62
N ILE A 21 -7.83 2.00 0.67
CA ILE A 21 -8.79 2.08 1.77
C ILE A 21 -9.44 3.47 1.82
N LEU A 22 -8.64 4.54 1.71
CA LEU A 22 -9.13 5.92 1.77
C LEU A 22 -10.00 6.31 0.57
N SER A 23 -9.87 5.63 -0.58
CA SER A 23 -10.73 5.87 -1.73
C SER A 23 -12.18 5.42 -1.51
N TRP A 24 -12.44 4.53 -0.54
CA TRP A 24 -13.80 4.10 -0.17
C TRP A 24 -14.60 5.18 0.57
N LYS A 25 -13.93 6.26 1.03
CA LYS A 25 -14.56 7.39 1.73
C LYS A 25 -15.38 6.99 2.97
N ILE A 26 -14.91 5.97 3.68
CA ILE A 26 -15.44 5.53 4.99
C ILE A 26 -14.58 6.16 6.10
N PRO A 27 -15.16 6.64 7.22
CA PRO A 27 -14.40 7.09 8.38
C PRO A 27 -13.37 6.02 8.79
N THR A 28 -12.08 6.34 8.63
CA THR A 28 -10.99 5.38 8.74
C THR A 28 -10.04 5.82 9.87
N LEU A 29 -9.74 4.90 10.78
CA LEU A 29 -8.73 5.07 11.81
C LEU A 29 -7.43 4.38 11.37
N ILE A 30 -6.36 5.15 11.16
CA ILE A 30 -5.04 4.63 10.82
C ILE A 30 -4.20 4.59 12.10
N LEU A 31 -3.72 3.40 12.46
CA LEU A 31 -2.95 3.16 13.68
C LEU A 31 -1.52 2.71 13.35
N GLY A 32 -0.61 2.99 14.29
CA GLY A 32 0.74 2.46 14.28
C GLY A 32 0.83 1.02 14.77
N GLY A 33 2.03 0.60 15.18
CA GLY A 33 2.29 -0.74 15.65
C GLY A 33 3.79 -1.01 15.76
N GLY A 34 4.23 -2.19 15.36
CA GLY A 34 5.65 -2.53 15.29
C GLY A 34 6.43 -1.64 14.32
N GLY A 35 7.76 -1.56 14.51
CA GLY A 35 8.63 -0.67 13.77
C GLY A 35 9.96 -0.49 14.50
N TYR A 36 10.87 -1.45 14.32
CA TYR A 36 12.09 -1.54 15.14
C TYR A 36 13.28 -0.78 14.57
N ASN A 37 13.18 -0.31 13.32
CA ASN A 37 14.04 0.72 12.78
C ASN A 37 13.30 2.06 12.89
N PHE A 38 13.60 2.83 13.94
CA PHE A 38 12.86 4.04 14.27
C PHE A 38 12.94 5.13 13.18
N PRO A 39 14.12 5.43 12.58
CA PRO A 39 14.19 6.38 11.46
C PRO A 39 13.32 5.96 10.26
N ASP A 40 13.37 4.70 9.84
CA ASP A 40 12.59 4.24 8.68
C ASP A 40 11.09 4.18 8.97
N THR A 41 10.72 3.85 10.21
CA THR A 41 9.33 3.91 10.67
C THR A 41 8.82 5.36 10.60
N ALA A 42 9.62 6.32 11.03
CA ALA A 42 9.28 7.75 10.92
C ALA A 42 9.17 8.21 9.45
N ARG A 43 10.08 7.76 8.55
CA ARG A 43 9.99 8.03 7.11
C ARG A 43 8.68 7.53 6.52
N LEU A 44 8.33 6.27 6.79
CA LEU A 44 7.11 5.66 6.29
C LEU A 44 5.85 6.37 6.79
N TRP A 45 5.77 6.63 8.10
CA TRP A 45 4.59 7.31 8.67
C TRP A 45 4.45 8.76 8.24
N THR A 46 5.56 9.45 7.97
CA THR A 46 5.53 10.80 7.38
C THR A 46 4.87 10.76 5.99
N LYS A 47 5.25 9.81 5.13
CA LYS A 47 4.63 9.62 3.81
C LYS A 47 3.16 9.22 3.90
N ILE A 48 2.80 8.32 4.83
CA ILE A 48 1.41 7.92 5.08
C ILE A 48 0.54 9.12 5.50
N THR A 49 1.07 9.97 6.38
CA THR A 49 0.36 11.16 6.87
C THR A 49 0.12 12.15 5.73
N ALA A 50 1.16 12.43 4.91
CA ALA A 50 1.02 13.27 3.73
C ALA A 50 -0.03 12.73 2.75
N LEU A 51 0.05 11.45 2.39
CA LEU A 51 -0.93 10.78 1.52
C LEU A 51 -2.35 10.88 2.09
N THR A 52 -2.52 10.66 3.39
CA THR A 52 -3.84 10.73 4.03
C THR A 52 -4.45 12.14 3.92
N ILE A 53 -3.63 13.17 4.12
CA ILE A 53 -4.06 14.57 3.94
C ILE A 53 -4.46 14.84 2.50
N GLU A 54 -3.67 14.37 1.52
CA GLU A 54 -3.99 14.51 0.09
C GLU A 54 -5.31 13.83 -0.26
N GLU A 55 -5.49 12.57 0.11
CA GLU A 55 -6.66 11.76 -0.26
C GLU A 55 -7.95 12.22 0.45
N VAL A 56 -7.85 12.76 1.67
CA VAL A 56 -9.01 13.22 2.45
C VAL A 56 -9.37 14.68 2.14
N LYS A 57 -8.37 15.56 2.02
CA LYS A 57 -8.61 17.01 1.83
C LYS A 57 -8.53 17.45 0.37
N GLY A 58 -8.08 16.59 -0.55
CA GLY A 58 -7.84 16.94 -1.95
C GLY A 58 -6.73 17.96 -2.15
N LYS A 59 -5.89 18.21 -1.13
CA LYS A 59 -4.80 19.18 -1.16
C LYS A 59 -3.49 18.45 -1.36
N LYS A 60 -2.82 18.69 -2.49
CA LYS A 60 -1.48 18.16 -2.76
C LYS A 60 -0.48 18.58 -1.68
N ILE A 61 0.27 17.62 -1.16
CA ILE A 61 1.34 17.77 -0.18
C ILE A 61 2.64 17.32 -0.83
N THR A 62 3.48 18.28 -1.19
CA THR A 62 4.82 17.98 -1.69
C THR A 62 5.77 17.81 -0.51
N LEU A 63 6.37 16.62 -0.37
CA LEU A 63 7.44 16.36 0.58
C LEU A 63 8.79 16.57 -0.11
N SER A 64 9.75 17.16 0.61
CA SER A 64 11.14 17.21 0.17
C SER A 64 11.76 15.81 0.22
N SER A 65 12.72 15.54 -0.68
CA SER A 65 13.55 14.33 -0.59
C SER A 65 14.48 14.39 0.62
N GLU A 66 14.97 15.58 0.95
CA GLU A 66 15.86 15.82 2.08
C GLU A 66 15.08 15.95 3.38
N ILE A 67 15.56 15.32 4.45
CA ILE A 67 15.01 15.48 5.79
C ILE A 67 15.28 16.92 6.25
N PRO A 68 14.27 17.67 6.70
CA PRO A 68 14.47 19.02 7.22
C PRO A 68 15.27 18.99 8.53
N GLU A 69 15.94 20.09 8.87
CA GLU A 69 16.62 20.20 10.16
C GLU A 69 15.62 20.14 11.33
N HIS A 70 15.87 19.25 12.30
CA HIS A 70 15.13 19.13 13.55
C HIS A 70 15.96 18.40 14.62
N SER A 71 15.45 18.31 15.85
CA SER A 71 16.13 17.74 17.01
C SER A 71 16.60 16.28 16.86
N TYR A 72 16.07 15.55 15.87
CA TYR A 72 16.40 14.15 15.60
C TYR A 72 17.07 13.95 14.25
N PHE A 73 17.48 15.03 13.56
CA PHE A 73 18.06 15.00 12.21
C PHE A 73 19.24 14.02 12.08
N SER A 74 20.13 13.98 13.08
CA SER A 74 21.29 13.08 13.10
C SER A 74 20.94 11.58 13.06
N ARG A 75 19.69 11.20 13.38
CA ARG A 75 19.22 9.81 13.32
C ARG A 75 18.95 9.32 11.89
N TYR A 76 18.91 10.22 10.91
CA TYR A 76 18.57 9.90 9.51
C TYR A 76 19.81 9.72 8.62
N GLY A 77 21.02 9.86 9.18
CA GLY A 77 22.26 9.63 8.45
C GLY A 77 22.43 8.17 7.98
N PRO A 78 23.34 7.93 7.02
CA PRO A 78 24.29 8.90 6.46
C PRO A 78 23.71 9.82 5.37
N ASP A 79 22.59 9.43 4.75
CA ASP A 79 22.10 10.09 3.53
C ASP A 79 21.15 11.26 3.82
N PHE A 80 20.51 11.28 5.00
CA PHE A 80 19.54 12.32 5.38
C PHE A 80 18.38 12.50 4.40
N GLU A 81 18.03 11.44 3.67
CA GLU A 81 16.88 11.40 2.76
C GLU A 81 15.64 10.77 3.40
N LEU A 82 14.48 11.14 2.89
CA LEU A 82 13.16 10.63 3.26
C LEU A 82 12.89 9.26 2.62
N ASP A 83 13.49 8.97 1.48
CA ASP A 83 13.50 7.63 0.91
C ASP A 83 14.35 6.68 1.78
N ILE A 84 13.95 5.42 1.79
CA ILE A 84 14.69 4.38 2.51
C ILE A 84 15.82 3.95 1.58
N ASN A 85 17.04 3.84 2.12
CA ASN A 85 18.18 3.32 1.38
C ASN A 85 18.04 1.80 1.16
N TYR A 86 17.22 1.43 0.17
CA TYR A 86 16.95 0.05 -0.22
C TYR A 86 16.79 -0.04 -1.74
N PHE A 87 17.51 -0.99 -2.35
CA PHE A 87 17.41 -1.29 -3.77
C PHE A 87 16.47 -2.48 -3.98
N PRO A 88 15.28 -2.29 -4.60
CA PRO A 88 14.36 -3.39 -4.82
C PRO A 88 14.93 -4.37 -5.86
N HIS A 89 15.03 -5.64 -5.48
CA HIS A 89 15.39 -6.71 -6.41
C HIS A 89 14.14 -7.43 -6.94
N LYS A 90 14.12 -7.73 -8.24
CA LYS A 90 13.01 -8.48 -8.86
C LYS A 90 12.99 -9.92 -8.37
N ASN A 91 11.88 -10.34 -7.78
CA ASN A 91 11.64 -11.74 -7.43
C ASN A 91 11.06 -12.47 -8.65
N HIS A 92 11.81 -13.41 -9.24
CA HIS A 92 11.36 -14.21 -10.40
C HIS A 92 10.76 -15.58 -10.02
N ASN A 93 10.36 -15.76 -8.76
CA ASN A 93 9.91 -17.05 -8.26
C ASN A 93 8.43 -17.32 -8.59
N LYS A 94 8.18 -17.98 -9.74
CA LYS A 94 6.84 -18.39 -10.18
C LYS A 94 6.06 -19.26 -9.17
N SER A 95 6.74 -19.93 -8.24
CA SER A 95 6.07 -20.75 -7.21
C SER A 95 5.28 -19.89 -6.21
N VAL A 96 5.69 -18.63 -6.02
CA VAL A 96 5.01 -17.66 -5.16
C VAL A 96 3.67 -17.24 -5.77
N ASP A 97 3.62 -17.01 -7.08
CA ASP A 97 2.40 -16.60 -7.78
C ASP A 97 1.29 -17.65 -7.67
N ASN A 98 1.64 -18.93 -7.86
CA ASN A 98 0.69 -20.03 -7.71
C ASN A 98 0.18 -20.16 -6.27
N SER A 99 1.05 -19.91 -5.29
CA SER A 99 0.67 -19.96 -3.87
C SER A 99 -0.28 -18.82 -3.53
N ILE A 100 -0.04 -17.61 -4.02
CA ILE A 100 -0.90 -16.44 -3.84
C ILE A 100 -2.29 -16.70 -4.45
N LYS A 101 -2.36 -17.22 -5.69
CA LYS A 101 -3.64 -17.58 -6.34
C LYS A 101 -4.48 -18.57 -5.53
N LYS A 102 -3.86 -19.60 -4.95
CA LYS A 102 -4.55 -20.55 -4.05
C LYS A 102 -5.11 -19.86 -2.81
N HIS A 103 -4.37 -18.91 -2.23
CA HIS A 103 -4.85 -18.14 -1.08
C HIS A 103 -6.01 -17.22 -1.45
N HIS A 104 -5.99 -16.58 -2.62
CA HIS A 104 -7.12 -15.78 -3.12
C HIS A 104 -8.39 -16.62 -3.22
N HIS A 105 -8.31 -17.81 -3.82
CA HIS A 105 -9.48 -18.69 -3.94
C HIS A 105 -10.05 -19.06 -2.56
N ARG A 106 -9.18 -19.45 -1.61
CA ARG A 106 -9.60 -19.77 -0.24
C ARG A 106 -10.26 -18.59 0.49
N LEU A 107 -9.72 -17.38 0.35
CA LEU A 107 -10.27 -16.19 0.99
C LEU A 107 -11.62 -15.77 0.39
N LEU A 108 -11.80 -15.96 -0.91
CA LEU A 108 -13.07 -15.68 -1.60
C LEU A 108 -14.17 -16.64 -1.15
N GLU A 109 -13.86 -17.93 -1.02
CA GLU A 109 -14.80 -18.91 -0.44
C GLU A 109 -15.19 -18.51 0.99
N GLN A 110 -14.22 -18.10 1.82
CA GLN A 110 -14.49 -17.61 3.17
C GLN A 110 -15.36 -16.36 3.20
N LEU A 111 -15.19 -15.44 2.25
CA LEU A 111 -16.03 -14.25 2.10
C LEU A 111 -17.48 -14.62 1.73
N CYS A 112 -17.66 -15.59 0.82
CA CYS A 112 -18.99 -16.09 0.44
C CYS A 112 -19.69 -16.71 1.65
N ASN A 113 -18.99 -17.61 2.37
CA ASN A 113 -19.52 -18.25 3.58
C ASN A 113 -19.91 -17.22 4.66
N TYR A 114 -19.13 -16.15 4.82
CA TYR A 114 -19.45 -15.06 5.73
C TYR A 114 -20.71 -14.31 5.31
N ALA A 115 -20.86 -14.00 4.03
CA ALA A 115 -22.02 -13.30 3.50
C ALA A 115 -23.30 -14.13 3.66
N ASP A 116 -23.24 -15.43 3.34
CA ASP A 116 -24.37 -16.35 3.49
C ASP A 116 -24.81 -16.50 4.95
N LEU A 117 -23.84 -16.68 5.86
CA LEU A 117 -24.09 -16.79 7.29
C LEU A 117 -24.79 -15.56 7.86
N ASN A 118 -24.41 -14.37 7.40
CA ASN A 118 -24.95 -13.10 7.88
C ASN A 118 -26.09 -12.55 7.00
N LYS A 119 -26.53 -13.30 5.98
CA LYS A 119 -27.58 -12.89 5.02
C LYS A 119 -27.28 -11.56 4.33
N ILE A 120 -26.01 -11.30 4.03
CA ILE A 120 -25.55 -10.10 3.32
C ILE A 120 -25.68 -10.35 1.82
N VAL A 121 -26.37 -9.46 1.12
CA VAL A 121 -26.49 -9.50 -0.34
C VAL A 121 -25.29 -8.77 -0.96
N TYR A 122 -24.61 -9.42 -1.91
CA TYR A 122 -23.49 -8.87 -2.66
C TYR A 122 -23.49 -9.38 -4.11
N ASP A 123 -22.82 -8.66 -5.00
CA ASP A 123 -22.66 -9.04 -6.41
C ASP A 123 -21.44 -9.98 -6.56
N TYR A 124 -21.72 -11.27 -6.73
CA TYR A 124 -20.68 -12.29 -6.90
C TYR A 124 -19.87 -12.09 -8.19
N ASP A 125 -20.51 -11.70 -9.29
CA ASP A 125 -19.84 -11.51 -10.58
C ASP A 125 -18.87 -10.33 -10.51
N MET A 126 -19.26 -9.24 -9.83
CA MET A 126 -18.37 -8.11 -9.56
C MET A 126 -17.16 -8.53 -8.73
N VAL A 127 -17.36 -9.34 -7.69
CA VAL A 127 -16.27 -9.84 -6.83
C VAL A 127 -15.32 -10.74 -7.61
N CYS A 128 -15.83 -11.66 -8.44
CA CYS A 128 -14.99 -12.52 -9.28
C CYS A 128 -14.16 -11.74 -10.32
N LYS A 129 -14.75 -10.71 -10.93
CA LYS A 129 -14.05 -9.82 -11.87
C LYS A 129 -12.88 -9.08 -11.21
N LEU A 130 -13.03 -8.63 -9.95
CA LEU A 130 -11.96 -7.95 -9.22
C LEU A 130 -10.70 -8.82 -9.03
N TYR A 131 -10.85 -10.15 -9.05
CA TYR A 131 -9.74 -11.09 -8.89
C TYR A 131 -9.31 -11.77 -10.20
N ASN A 132 -9.82 -11.31 -11.36
CA ASN A 132 -9.58 -11.90 -12.68
C ASN A 132 -9.75 -13.44 -12.68
N LEU A 133 -10.71 -13.95 -11.90
CA LEU A 133 -10.98 -15.39 -11.84
C LEU A 133 -11.72 -15.91 -13.07
N THR A 134 -12.13 -15.02 -13.98
CA THR A 134 -12.89 -15.35 -15.20
C THR A 134 -12.01 -15.72 -16.40
N ASP A 135 -10.69 -15.70 -16.30
CA ASP A 135 -9.81 -16.19 -17.38
C ASP A 135 -9.34 -17.61 -17.10
N ASN A 136 -10.23 -18.59 -17.31
CA ASN A 136 -9.91 -20.00 -17.59
C ASN A 136 -11.17 -20.67 -18.20
N THR A 137 -11.42 -20.40 -19.47
CA THR A 137 -12.13 -21.32 -20.39
C THR A 137 -11.23 -21.55 -21.58
#